data_AF-A0A7C8NSV1-F1
#
_entry.id   AF-A0A7C8NSV1-F1
#
_cell.length_a   1.000
_cell.length_b   1.000
_cell.length_c   1.000
_cell.angle_alpha   90.00
_cell.angle_beta   90.00
_cell.angle_gamma   90.00
#
_symmetry.space_group_name_H-M   'P 1'
#
loop_
_entity.id
_entity.type
_entity.pdbx_description
1 polymer ?
#
loop_
_entity_poly.entity_id
_entity_poly.type
_entity_poly.pdbx_seq_one_letter_code
_entity_poly.pdbx_strand_id
1 'polypeptide(L)'
;MKSSILTFTASVLFSLAAADPGHGGHHPPTFQQRCARLAQTFHPDHKTQVLAAEFLPSGTNFTNPDNHPTCQSKPFTITLTDMCRLRLKVKTSHASAVELEAWMPLNWNKKRYLVLGNGGLGGCIAYPDMGFTAWLGFATIAHNNGHLGDTGEHFLNNPNIVEDYAYRAIKTATKAGKKAVRHFYNTSIKKSYFMGCSSGGRQGLKAAQDFPEEFDGIVAGAPANDINNLWSISGHYYKLNGNPGDASYLSEEQWTAMRNEILRQCDGLDGVVDGVIEEPRTCKPRFEALMCGAGKTWTSHQCLTAAQVDTVRKLYEPYYGTDGKLLYPEFDPGSEVTDDVYGGAPPSATDWWKHAIFNDANWDFHSQFSLQMAMDMKALDPYGISAWKPLTKLKQKGRKLLTYHGLQDGVINSGNSYRYYEYVSRTMGLTSSELDSFYRYFPIPGGSHCHSGAGNWYVGATSQVGRVLNAKDIPAEGGVLMSMVKWVEEGVAPERITGRNMNAKTGVQSSIKEHCKWPKKNKYLGGDPNAKESWGCTNP
;
A
#
# COMPACT_ATOMS: atom_id res chain seq x y z
N MET A 1 26.64 -68.33 -40.20
CA MET A 1 27.84 -67.52 -40.52
C MET A 1 27.81 -66.28 -39.63
N LYS A 2 28.86 -66.13 -38.79
CA LYS A 2 29.46 -64.97 -38.06
C LYS A 2 28.62 -63.68 -37.85
N SER A 3 28.57 -63.02 -36.69
CA SER A 3 29.64 -62.66 -35.70
C SER A 3 29.02 -62.28 -34.34
N SER A 4 29.56 -62.78 -33.22
CA SER A 4 30.33 -62.09 -32.14
C SER A 4 29.48 -61.24 -31.17
N ILE A 5 29.66 -61.26 -29.84
CA ILE A 5 30.85 -60.82 -29.09
C ILE A 5 30.87 -61.41 -27.65
N LEU A 6 32.10 -61.69 -27.19
CA LEU A 6 32.55 -62.14 -25.86
C LEU A 6 32.30 -61.14 -24.72
N THR A 7 31.97 -61.67 -23.54
CA THR A 7 32.11 -61.03 -22.22
C THR A 7 33.47 -61.39 -21.61
N PHE A 8 34.23 -60.40 -21.12
CA PHE A 8 35.34 -60.63 -20.20
C PHE A 8 35.32 -59.55 -19.10
N THR A 9 35.23 -60.03 -17.87
CA THR A 9 35.38 -59.30 -16.61
C THR A 9 36.85 -59.02 -16.32
N ALA A 10 37.19 -57.79 -15.93
CA ALA A 10 38.50 -57.45 -15.38
C ALA A 10 38.32 -56.70 -14.05
N SER A 11 38.80 -57.33 -12.97
CA SER A 11 38.92 -56.79 -11.62
C SER A 11 40.06 -55.77 -11.55
N VAL A 12 39.83 -54.62 -10.90
CA VAL A 12 40.87 -53.63 -10.58
C VAL A 12 41.10 -53.60 -9.07
N LEU A 13 42.37 -53.74 -8.68
CA LEU A 13 42.89 -53.73 -7.32
C LEU A 13 42.73 -52.36 -6.64
N PHE A 14 42.26 -52.38 -5.39
CA PHE A 14 42.30 -51.23 -4.47
C PHE A 14 43.71 -51.08 -3.88
N SER A 15 44.33 -49.91 -4.08
CA SER A 15 45.47 -49.47 -3.26
C SER A 15 44.97 -48.83 -1.97
N LEU A 16 45.38 -49.39 -0.84
CA LEU A 16 45.22 -48.81 0.50
C LEU A 16 46.30 -47.73 0.71
N ALA A 17 45.91 -46.47 0.55
CA ALA A 17 46.64 -45.35 1.15
C ALA A 17 46.03 -45.07 2.52
N ALA A 18 46.82 -45.26 3.58
CA ALA A 18 46.45 -44.88 4.94
C ALA A 18 46.31 -43.34 5.00
N ALA A 19 45.08 -42.87 5.16
CA ALA A 19 44.80 -41.48 5.50
C ALA A 19 44.84 -41.33 7.02
N ASP A 20 45.80 -40.53 7.47
CA ASP A 20 45.93 -39.96 8.80
C ASP A 20 44.58 -39.33 9.25
N PRO A 21 44.08 -39.54 10.48
CA PRO A 21 42.89 -38.87 10.98
C PRO A 21 43.23 -37.42 11.36
N GLY A 22 43.55 -36.62 10.33
CA GLY A 22 43.76 -35.19 10.44
C GLY A 22 42.48 -34.50 10.90
N HIS A 23 42.62 -33.67 11.93
CA HIS A 23 41.60 -32.77 12.46
C HIS A 23 40.75 -32.13 11.35
N GLY A 24 39.54 -32.65 11.16
CA GLY A 24 38.53 -32.07 10.29
C GLY A 24 38.07 -30.74 10.86
N GLY A 25 38.73 -29.66 10.46
CA GLY A 25 38.31 -28.30 10.76
C GLY A 25 36.86 -28.10 10.33
N HIS A 26 35.95 -28.04 11.31
CA HIS A 26 34.57 -27.67 11.08
C HIS A 26 34.53 -26.20 10.66
N HIS A 27 34.66 -25.94 9.35
CA HIS A 27 34.36 -24.62 8.81
C HIS A 27 32.91 -24.27 9.17
N PRO A 28 32.64 -23.06 9.69
CA PRO A 28 31.27 -22.65 9.98
C PRO A 28 30.43 -22.72 8.70
N PRO A 29 29.15 -23.14 8.79
CA PRO A 29 28.32 -23.32 7.60
C PRO A 29 28.18 -22.01 6.84
N THR A 30 28.27 -22.09 5.51
CA THR A 30 28.10 -20.93 4.62
C THR A 30 26.69 -20.34 4.77
N PHE A 31 26.49 -19.10 4.31
CA PHE A 31 25.16 -18.48 4.33
C PHE A 31 24.09 -19.34 3.62
N GLN A 32 24.42 -19.89 2.46
CA GLN A 32 23.56 -20.81 1.71
C GLN A 32 23.25 -22.08 2.52
N GLN A 33 24.26 -22.70 3.14
CA GLN A 33 24.07 -23.90 3.97
C GLN A 33 23.20 -23.61 5.20
N ARG A 34 23.36 -22.45 5.84
CA ARG A 34 22.49 -22.02 6.95
C ARG A 34 21.06 -21.83 6.49
N CYS A 35 20.85 -21.24 5.31
CA CYS A 35 19.52 -21.04 4.75
C CYS A 35 18.81 -22.37 4.49
N ALA A 36 19.47 -23.30 3.79
CA ALA A 36 18.92 -24.62 3.47
C ALA A 36 18.57 -25.44 4.74
N ARG A 37 19.29 -25.21 5.85
CA ARG A 37 19.04 -25.87 7.14
C ARG A 37 17.87 -25.28 7.94
N LEU A 38 17.27 -24.17 7.53
CA LEU A 38 16.14 -23.57 8.27
C LEU A 38 14.94 -24.51 8.35
N ALA A 39 14.70 -25.33 7.32
CA ALA A 39 13.62 -26.31 7.33
C ALA A 39 13.73 -27.35 8.47
N GLN A 40 14.95 -27.64 8.95
CA GLN A 40 15.18 -28.56 10.07
C GLN A 40 15.48 -27.85 11.40
N THR A 41 15.91 -26.59 11.36
CA THR A 41 16.40 -25.90 12.56
C THR A 41 15.43 -24.86 13.11
N PHE A 42 14.46 -24.41 12.32
CA PHE A 42 13.51 -23.38 12.74
C PHE A 42 12.14 -23.98 13.07
N HIS A 43 11.95 -24.31 14.35
CA HIS A 43 10.68 -24.80 14.90
C HIS A 43 10.29 -23.97 16.13
N PRO A 44 9.83 -22.72 15.95
CA PRO A 44 9.63 -21.79 17.05
C PRO A 44 8.48 -22.15 17.99
N ASP A 45 7.50 -22.92 17.50
CA ASP A 45 6.33 -23.40 18.23
C ASP A 45 5.53 -24.40 17.36
N HIS A 46 4.52 -25.04 17.97
CA HIS A 46 3.63 -26.00 17.30
C HIS A 46 2.64 -25.37 16.29
N LYS A 47 2.57 -24.04 16.20
CA LYS A 47 1.66 -23.33 15.30
C LYS A 47 2.32 -22.94 13.98
N THR A 48 3.64 -23.01 13.92
CA THR A 48 4.45 -22.54 12.80
C THR A 48 5.00 -23.71 12.00
N GLN A 49 4.67 -23.75 10.72
CA GLN A 49 5.20 -24.71 9.75
C GLN A 49 6.12 -23.99 8.78
N VAL A 50 7.31 -24.57 8.52
CA VAL A 50 8.18 -24.13 7.43
C VAL A 50 7.67 -24.76 6.13
N LEU A 51 7.34 -23.92 5.14
CA LEU A 51 6.90 -24.35 3.82
C LEU A 51 8.06 -24.42 2.83
N ALA A 52 8.99 -23.46 2.90
CA ALA A 52 10.17 -23.42 2.03
C ALA A 52 11.33 -22.68 2.72
N ALA A 53 12.57 -23.07 2.40
CA ALA A 53 13.79 -22.41 2.83
C ALA A 53 14.85 -22.49 1.72
N GLU A 54 15.10 -21.38 1.04
CA GLU A 54 15.82 -21.34 -0.24
C GLU A 54 16.82 -20.18 -0.27
N PHE A 55 18.04 -20.46 -0.71
CA PHE A 55 19.00 -19.40 -1.02
C PHE A 55 18.71 -18.85 -2.42
N LEU A 56 18.55 -17.53 -2.51
CA LEU A 56 18.36 -16.81 -3.77
C LEU A 56 19.59 -15.93 -4.02
N PRO A 57 20.46 -16.28 -4.98
CA PRO A 57 21.55 -15.42 -5.42
C PRO A 57 21.04 -14.10 -6.02
N SER A 58 21.83 -13.04 -5.97
CA SER A 58 21.57 -11.80 -6.71
C SER A 58 21.47 -12.06 -8.22
N GLY A 59 20.56 -11.38 -8.90
CA GLY A 59 20.27 -11.55 -10.33
C GLY A 59 19.30 -12.71 -10.64
N THR A 60 18.84 -13.45 -9.64
CA THR A 60 17.82 -14.49 -9.83
C THR A 60 16.50 -13.87 -10.26
N ASN A 61 15.90 -14.40 -11.33
CA ASN A 61 14.51 -14.07 -11.68
C ASN A 61 13.57 -14.94 -10.84
N PHE A 62 13.16 -14.42 -9.69
CA PHE A 62 12.22 -15.11 -8.81
C PHE A 62 10.79 -14.94 -9.35
N THR A 63 10.06 -16.04 -9.47
CA THR A 63 8.62 -16.05 -9.78
C THR A 63 7.88 -16.71 -8.63
N ASN A 64 6.83 -16.07 -8.13
CA ASN A 64 5.94 -16.61 -7.12
C ASN A 64 5.25 -17.87 -7.66
N PRO A 65 5.52 -19.05 -7.08
CA PRO A 65 4.92 -20.30 -7.54
C PRO A 65 3.41 -20.36 -7.24
N ASP A 66 2.93 -19.63 -6.24
CA ASP A 66 1.53 -19.63 -5.80
C ASP A 66 0.83 -18.32 -6.18
N ASN A 67 1.11 -17.82 -7.39
CA ASN A 67 0.47 -16.59 -7.83
C ASN A 67 -1.02 -16.80 -8.08
N HIS A 68 -1.85 -16.11 -7.30
CA HIS A 68 -3.29 -16.12 -7.51
C HIS A 68 -3.66 -15.19 -8.69
N PRO A 69 -4.59 -15.58 -9.58
CA PRO A 69 -4.96 -14.77 -10.75
C PRO A 69 -5.45 -13.36 -10.42
N THR A 70 -6.07 -13.18 -9.25
CA THR A 70 -6.60 -11.87 -8.82
C THR A 70 -5.52 -10.95 -8.22
N CYS A 71 -4.30 -11.42 -7.99
CA CYS A 71 -3.22 -10.58 -7.51
C CYS A 71 -2.67 -9.68 -8.62
N GLN A 72 -2.89 -8.37 -8.49
CA GLN A 72 -2.45 -7.37 -9.48
C GLN A 72 -0.95 -7.07 -9.45
N SER A 73 -0.26 -7.39 -8.34
CA SER A 73 1.19 -7.23 -8.23
C SER A 73 1.91 -8.17 -9.19
N LYS A 74 3.02 -7.72 -9.80
CA LYS A 74 3.86 -8.59 -10.65
C LYS A 74 4.21 -9.87 -9.88
N PRO A 75 3.99 -11.06 -10.49
CA PRO A 75 4.27 -12.33 -9.83
C PRO A 75 5.76 -12.63 -9.77
N PHE A 76 6.63 -11.75 -10.28
CA PHE A 76 8.06 -11.97 -10.33
C PHE A 76 8.83 -10.71 -9.91
N THR A 77 10.07 -10.93 -9.50
CA THR A 77 11.06 -9.88 -9.27
C THR A 77 12.46 -10.40 -9.53
N ILE A 78 13.35 -9.52 -9.98
CA ILE A 78 14.78 -9.81 -10.01
C ILE A 78 15.33 -9.55 -8.61
N THR A 79 16.01 -10.53 -8.04
CA THR A 79 16.69 -10.36 -6.75
C THR A 79 17.88 -9.42 -6.91
N LEU A 80 18.00 -8.44 -6.03
CA LEU A 80 19.04 -7.40 -6.12
C LEU A 80 20.19 -7.62 -5.12
N THR A 81 20.08 -8.65 -4.29
CA THR A 81 21.09 -9.07 -3.32
C THR A 81 20.97 -10.56 -3.08
N ASP A 82 22.06 -11.21 -2.69
CA ASP A 82 22.05 -12.56 -2.12
C ASP A 82 21.19 -12.56 -0.86
N MET A 83 20.27 -13.51 -0.75
CA MET A 83 19.37 -13.61 0.39
C MET A 83 18.89 -15.04 0.67
N CYS A 84 18.41 -15.24 1.88
CA CYS A 84 17.67 -16.43 2.27
C CYS A 84 16.17 -16.12 2.25
N ARG A 85 15.43 -16.87 1.45
CA ARG A 85 13.96 -16.90 1.43
C ARG A 85 13.49 -17.97 2.40
N LEU A 86 12.64 -17.60 3.35
CA LEU A 86 11.96 -18.52 4.24
C LEU A 86 10.45 -18.27 4.14
N ARG A 87 9.67 -19.30 3.80
CA ARG A 87 8.21 -19.22 3.79
C ARG A 87 7.62 -20.03 4.93
N LEU A 88 6.70 -19.42 5.66
CA LEU A 88 6.06 -20.02 6.82
C LEU A 88 4.54 -20.00 6.68
N LYS A 89 3.88 -20.98 7.29
CA LYS A 89 2.46 -20.97 7.59
C LYS A 89 2.27 -20.97 9.10
N VAL A 90 1.50 -20.02 9.61
CA VAL A 90 1.28 -19.84 11.04
C VAL A 90 -0.21 -19.88 11.34
N LYS A 91 -0.65 -20.87 12.12
CA LYS A 91 -2.06 -20.96 12.57
C LYS A 91 -2.41 -19.76 13.45
N THR A 92 -3.42 -19.01 13.05
CA THR A 92 -3.94 -17.83 13.75
C THR A 92 -5.17 -18.19 14.59
N SER A 93 -5.96 -19.17 14.16
CA SER A 93 -7.03 -19.79 14.95
C SER A 93 -7.20 -21.28 14.61
N HIS A 94 -8.31 -21.90 15.03
CA HIS A 94 -8.68 -23.25 14.62
C HIS A 94 -9.14 -23.34 13.15
N ALA A 95 -9.54 -22.21 12.56
CA ALA A 95 -10.13 -22.13 11.22
C ALA A 95 -9.42 -21.13 10.28
N SER A 96 -8.25 -20.61 10.69
CA SER A 96 -7.49 -19.63 9.90
C SER A 96 -5.98 -19.76 10.14
N ALA A 97 -5.20 -19.35 9.14
CA ALA A 97 -3.75 -19.29 9.20
C ALA A 97 -3.24 -18.19 8.28
N VAL A 98 -2.12 -17.59 8.64
CA VAL A 98 -1.39 -16.64 7.78
C VAL A 98 -0.19 -17.34 7.16
N GLU A 99 0.01 -17.13 5.86
CA GLU A 99 1.25 -17.47 5.18
C GLU A 99 2.10 -16.21 5.03
N LEU A 100 3.38 -16.32 5.33
CA LEU A 100 4.32 -15.21 5.27
C LEU A 100 5.63 -15.65 4.64
N GLU A 101 6.31 -14.69 4.02
CA GLU A 101 7.67 -14.83 3.53
C GLU A 101 8.62 -13.91 4.30
N ALA A 102 9.81 -14.41 4.58
CA ALA A 102 10.93 -13.70 5.17
C ALA A 102 12.11 -13.72 4.21
N TRP A 103 12.45 -12.55 3.65
CA TRP A 103 13.59 -12.35 2.76
C TRP A 103 14.71 -11.71 3.58
N MET A 104 15.73 -12.52 3.87
CA MET A 104 16.83 -12.20 4.78
C MET A 104 18.11 -12.02 3.97
N PRO A 105 18.55 -10.77 3.67
CA PRO A 105 19.73 -10.52 2.84
C PRO A 105 21.05 -10.93 3.52
N LEU A 106 22.05 -11.33 2.74
CA LEU A 106 23.40 -11.61 3.26
C LEU A 106 23.98 -10.38 4.00
N ASN A 107 23.80 -9.20 3.41
CA ASN A 107 24.34 -7.93 3.91
C ASN A 107 23.41 -7.24 4.93
N TRP A 108 23.15 -7.88 6.07
CA TRP A 108 22.23 -7.37 7.11
C TRP A 108 22.93 -6.59 8.24
N ASN A 109 23.87 -5.72 7.90
CA ASN A 109 24.77 -5.06 8.89
C ASN A 109 24.06 -4.06 9.82
N LYS A 110 23.03 -3.37 9.32
CA LYS A 110 22.25 -2.40 10.12
C LYS A 110 21.19 -3.06 11.01
N LYS A 111 20.98 -4.37 10.87
CA LYS A 111 20.03 -5.17 11.66
C LYS A 111 18.59 -4.62 11.64
N ARG A 112 18.16 -4.13 10.48
CA ARG A 112 16.84 -3.52 10.26
C ARG A 112 15.84 -4.58 9.83
N TYR A 113 14.70 -4.62 10.50
CA TYR A 113 13.58 -5.48 10.18
C TYR A 113 12.47 -4.65 9.55
N LEU A 114 11.81 -5.15 8.51
CA LEU A 114 10.70 -4.47 7.84
C LEU A 114 9.54 -5.43 7.62
N VAL A 115 8.32 -4.98 7.87
CA VAL A 115 7.09 -5.67 7.47
C VAL A 115 6.38 -4.84 6.41
N LEU A 116 5.95 -5.50 5.34
CA LEU A 116 5.12 -4.92 4.29
C LEU A 116 3.64 -5.22 4.55
N GLY A 117 2.78 -4.25 4.22
CA GLY A 117 1.33 -4.44 4.22
C GLY A 117 0.77 -5.04 2.92
N ASN A 118 -0.56 -5.07 2.81
CA ASN A 118 -1.30 -5.56 1.64
C ASN A 118 -2.10 -4.45 0.94
N GLY A 119 -2.71 -4.75 -0.20
CA GLY A 119 -3.68 -3.89 -0.90
C GLY A 119 -5.08 -4.49 -0.89
N GLY A 120 -6.10 -3.70 -1.25
CA GLY A 120 -7.46 -4.18 -1.48
C GLY A 120 -8.08 -4.96 -0.32
N LEU A 121 -8.90 -5.95 -0.66
CA LEU A 121 -9.37 -6.97 0.29
C LEU A 121 -8.41 -8.16 0.36
N GLY A 122 -7.25 -8.06 -0.29
CA GLY A 122 -6.44 -9.20 -0.61
C GLY A 122 -5.42 -9.67 0.40
N GLY A 123 -4.91 -10.83 0.04
CA GLY A 123 -3.80 -11.55 0.63
C GLY A 123 -2.60 -11.70 -0.31
N CYS A 124 -2.41 -10.75 -1.21
CA CYS A 124 -1.30 -10.78 -2.17
C CYS A 124 0.00 -10.26 -1.55
N ILE A 125 1.07 -11.02 -1.69
CA ILE A 125 2.42 -10.63 -1.25
C ILE A 125 3.10 -9.77 -2.32
N ALA A 126 3.56 -8.58 -1.94
CA ALA A 126 4.24 -7.63 -2.82
C ALA A 126 5.73 -7.96 -3.02
N TYR A 127 6.02 -9.00 -3.80
CA TYR A 127 7.39 -9.47 -4.06
C TYR A 127 8.36 -8.40 -4.62
N PRO A 128 7.95 -7.50 -5.54
CA PRO A 128 8.85 -6.43 -6.00
C PRO A 128 9.31 -5.51 -4.87
N ASP A 129 8.42 -5.19 -3.93
CA ASP A 129 8.78 -4.37 -2.76
C ASP A 129 9.70 -5.16 -1.83
N MET A 130 9.46 -6.46 -1.64
CA MET A 130 10.37 -7.32 -0.85
C MET A 130 11.78 -7.35 -1.41
N GLY A 131 11.93 -7.49 -2.74
CA GLY A 131 13.22 -7.48 -3.41
C GLY A 131 13.95 -6.15 -3.23
N PHE A 132 13.23 -5.05 -3.38
CA PHE A 132 13.78 -3.70 -3.19
C PHE A 132 14.23 -3.45 -1.75
N THR A 133 13.40 -3.76 -0.76
CA THR A 133 13.72 -3.47 0.64
C THR A 133 14.77 -4.44 1.21
N ALA A 134 14.82 -5.68 0.71
CA ALA A 134 15.93 -6.59 1.00
C ALA A 134 17.26 -6.02 0.48
N TRP A 135 17.27 -5.43 -0.71
CA TRP A 135 18.43 -4.75 -1.27
C TRP A 135 18.86 -3.50 -0.49
N LEU A 136 17.91 -2.76 0.08
CA LEU A 136 18.19 -1.68 1.02
C LEU A 136 18.72 -2.17 2.39
N GLY A 137 18.93 -3.48 2.56
CA GLY A 137 19.54 -4.07 3.74
C GLY A 137 18.56 -4.39 4.88
N PHE A 138 17.26 -4.52 4.58
CA PHE A 138 16.26 -4.96 5.54
C PHE A 138 16.03 -6.47 5.46
N ALA A 139 15.88 -7.12 6.61
CA ALA A 139 15.20 -8.41 6.65
C ALA A 139 13.70 -8.13 6.48
N THR A 140 13.16 -8.46 5.30
CA THR A 140 11.83 -8.03 4.88
C THR A 140 10.82 -9.16 5.01
N ILE A 141 9.68 -8.87 5.65
CA ILE A 141 8.57 -9.79 5.82
C ILE A 141 7.36 -9.28 5.04
N ALA A 142 6.68 -10.18 4.35
CA ALA A 142 5.37 -9.93 3.76
C ALA A 142 4.45 -11.11 4.05
N HIS A 143 3.14 -10.91 4.01
CA HIS A 143 2.16 -11.92 4.38
C HIS A 143 0.92 -11.88 3.50
N ASN A 144 0.18 -12.98 3.50
CA ASN A 144 -1.05 -13.13 2.75
C ASN A 144 -2.30 -12.64 3.50
N ASN A 145 -2.15 -11.93 4.62
CA ASN A 145 -3.28 -11.28 5.31
C ASN A 145 -4.39 -12.25 5.82
N GLY A 146 -4.15 -13.57 5.82
CA GLY A 146 -5.10 -14.60 6.24
C GLY A 146 -5.74 -15.42 5.12
N HIS A 147 -5.54 -15.06 3.86
CA HIS A 147 -6.11 -15.76 2.68
C HIS A 147 -5.28 -15.52 1.42
N LEU A 148 -5.64 -16.11 0.28
CA LEU A 148 -4.92 -15.91 -0.99
C LEU A 148 -5.84 -15.23 -2.00
N GLY A 149 -5.29 -14.34 -2.84
CA GLY A 149 -6.06 -13.55 -3.80
C GLY A 149 -6.55 -12.22 -3.26
N ASP A 150 -7.16 -11.41 -4.12
CA ASP A 150 -7.59 -10.03 -3.86
C ASP A 150 -9.12 -9.84 -3.82
N THR A 151 -9.85 -10.89 -3.41
CA THR A 151 -11.32 -10.87 -3.28
C THR A 151 -11.74 -11.13 -1.84
N GLY A 152 -12.98 -10.76 -1.50
CA GLY A 152 -13.54 -10.95 -0.16
C GLY A 152 -14.21 -12.32 0.06
N GLU A 153 -14.22 -13.22 -0.93
CA GLU A 153 -14.94 -14.51 -0.86
C GLU A 153 -14.58 -15.32 0.39
N HIS A 154 -13.33 -15.26 0.82
CA HIS A 154 -12.85 -15.96 2.01
C HIS A 154 -13.42 -15.45 3.34
N PHE A 155 -14.05 -14.28 3.35
CA PHE A 155 -14.71 -13.75 4.55
C PHE A 155 -16.04 -14.44 4.82
N LEU A 156 -16.70 -14.95 3.76
CA LEU A 156 -18.02 -15.55 3.85
C LEU A 156 -17.98 -16.78 4.75
N ASN A 157 -18.87 -16.79 5.74
CA ASN A 157 -19.00 -17.78 6.80
C ASN A 157 -17.70 -18.01 7.60
N ASN A 158 -16.77 -17.06 7.58
CA ASN A 158 -15.47 -17.20 8.24
C ASN A 158 -15.02 -15.92 8.98
N PRO A 159 -15.57 -15.65 10.17
CA PRO A 159 -15.18 -14.49 10.97
C PRO A 159 -13.71 -14.52 11.42
N ASN A 160 -13.05 -15.68 11.39
CA ASN A 160 -11.63 -15.78 11.74
C ASN A 160 -10.73 -15.16 10.66
N ILE A 161 -11.09 -15.30 9.38
CA ILE A 161 -10.35 -14.65 8.29
C ILE A 161 -10.61 -13.14 8.30
N VAL A 162 -11.82 -12.70 8.64
CA VAL A 162 -12.11 -11.27 8.86
C VAL A 162 -11.23 -10.69 9.99
N GLU A 163 -11.02 -11.43 11.08
CA GLU A 163 -10.13 -11.00 12.16
C GLU A 163 -8.64 -10.96 11.73
N ASP A 164 -8.21 -11.94 10.92
CA ASP A 164 -6.86 -11.97 10.33
C ASP A 164 -6.63 -10.74 9.47
N TYR A 165 -7.55 -10.44 8.54
CA TYR A 165 -7.54 -9.26 7.69
C TYR A 165 -7.56 -7.96 8.51
N ALA A 166 -8.36 -7.91 9.58
CA ALA A 166 -8.51 -6.72 10.39
C ALA A 166 -7.21 -6.32 11.11
N TYR A 167 -6.52 -7.28 11.73
CA TYR A 167 -5.26 -7.02 12.44
C TYR A 167 -4.38 -8.25 12.74
N ARG A 168 -4.97 -9.45 12.82
CA ARG A 168 -4.26 -10.59 13.43
C ARG A 168 -3.18 -11.16 12.51
N ALA A 169 -3.35 -11.08 11.18
CA ALA A 169 -2.34 -11.52 10.23
C ALA A 169 -1.04 -10.70 10.33
N ILE A 170 -1.12 -9.37 10.25
CA ILE A 170 0.05 -8.49 10.38
C ILE A 170 0.76 -8.69 11.72
N LYS A 171 0.03 -8.79 12.82
CA LYS A 171 0.61 -9.02 14.15
C LYS A 171 1.32 -10.37 14.23
N THR A 172 0.69 -11.42 13.67
CA THR A 172 1.25 -12.78 13.66
C THR A 172 2.49 -12.85 12.78
N ALA A 173 2.43 -12.29 11.57
CA ALA A 173 3.54 -12.25 10.64
C ALA A 173 4.75 -11.48 11.21
N THR A 174 4.47 -10.35 11.87
CA THR A 174 5.50 -9.55 12.57
C THR A 174 6.22 -10.39 13.64
N LYS A 175 5.47 -11.08 14.48
CA LYS A 175 6.05 -11.87 15.58
C LYS A 175 6.82 -13.09 15.06
N ALA A 176 6.23 -13.84 14.13
CA ALA A 176 6.88 -15.02 13.54
C ALA A 176 8.14 -14.63 12.76
N GLY A 177 8.08 -13.56 11.95
CA GLY A 177 9.22 -13.03 11.22
C GLY A 177 10.36 -12.56 12.15
N LYS A 178 10.04 -11.88 13.26
CA LYS A 178 11.07 -11.53 14.26
C LYS A 178 11.75 -12.75 14.87
N LYS A 179 11.01 -13.84 15.13
CA LYS A 179 11.61 -15.11 15.59
C LYS A 179 12.54 -15.70 14.53
N ALA A 180 12.10 -15.76 13.27
CA ALA A 180 12.87 -16.28 12.15
C ALA A 180 14.18 -15.51 11.91
N VAL A 181 14.10 -14.17 11.88
CA VAL A 181 15.26 -13.29 11.65
C VAL A 181 16.28 -13.43 12.79
N ARG A 182 15.83 -13.43 14.05
CA ARG A 182 16.74 -13.62 15.20
C ARG A 182 17.41 -14.99 15.17
N HIS A 183 16.67 -16.04 14.81
CA HIS A 183 17.20 -17.39 14.68
C HIS A 183 18.26 -17.47 13.57
N PHE A 184 17.94 -16.96 12.37
CA PHE A 184 18.82 -17.09 11.21
C PHE A 184 20.14 -16.30 11.35
N TYR A 185 20.07 -15.05 11.80
CA TYR A 185 21.26 -14.22 11.98
C TYR A 185 21.94 -14.42 13.34
N ASN A 186 21.34 -15.21 14.24
CA ASN A 186 21.80 -15.43 15.61
C ASN A 186 22.13 -14.11 16.35
N THR A 187 21.29 -13.09 16.18
CA THR A 187 21.48 -11.77 16.78
C THR A 187 20.16 -11.02 16.92
N SER A 188 20.16 -9.96 17.73
CA SER A 188 18.98 -9.12 17.93
C SER A 188 18.72 -8.18 16.75
N ILE A 189 17.45 -7.92 16.49
CA ILE A 189 16.98 -6.85 15.59
C ILE A 189 17.22 -5.52 16.30
N LYS A 190 17.86 -4.55 15.64
CA LYS A 190 18.12 -3.22 16.22
C LYS A 190 16.94 -2.27 16.04
N LYS A 191 16.33 -2.27 14.86
CA LYS A 191 15.18 -1.41 14.52
C LYS A 191 14.17 -2.18 13.68
N SER A 192 12.90 -1.90 13.92
CA SER A 192 11.75 -2.55 13.30
C SER A 192 10.90 -1.51 12.59
N TYR A 193 10.56 -1.76 11.34
CA TYR A 193 9.83 -0.84 10.50
C TYR A 193 8.60 -1.49 9.89
N PHE A 194 7.61 -0.68 9.55
CA PHE A 194 6.47 -1.07 8.72
C PHE A 194 6.36 -0.13 7.53
N MET A 195 5.98 -0.66 6.37
CA MET A 195 5.56 0.14 5.23
C MET A 195 4.37 -0.50 4.51
N GLY A 196 3.36 0.29 4.22
CA GLY A 196 2.23 -0.14 3.39
C GLY A 196 1.48 1.06 2.83
N CYS A 197 0.71 0.81 1.77
CA CYS A 197 -0.19 1.80 1.18
C CYS A 197 -1.61 1.22 1.03
N SER A 198 -2.66 2.04 0.97
CA SER A 198 -4.06 1.57 0.88
C SER A 198 -4.48 0.78 2.13
N SER A 199 -4.97 -0.45 1.97
CA SER A 199 -5.17 -1.41 3.07
C SER A 199 -3.91 -1.61 3.93
N GLY A 200 -2.73 -1.50 3.34
CA GLY A 200 -1.45 -1.50 4.04
C GLY A 200 -1.24 -0.23 4.87
N GLY A 201 -1.72 0.91 4.38
CA GLY A 201 -1.77 2.14 5.18
C GLY A 201 -2.69 1.99 6.38
N ARG A 202 -3.87 1.36 6.21
CA ARG A 202 -4.79 1.01 7.31
C ARG A 202 -4.13 0.07 8.31
N GLN A 203 -3.45 -0.98 7.85
CA GLN A 203 -2.68 -1.90 8.70
C GLN A 203 -1.57 -1.16 9.48
N GLY A 204 -0.90 -0.18 8.85
CA GLY A 204 0.08 0.68 9.51
C GLY A 204 -0.53 1.55 10.61
N LEU A 205 -1.70 2.15 10.37
CA LEU A 205 -2.43 2.90 11.40
C LEU A 205 -2.90 1.97 12.53
N LYS A 206 -3.43 0.79 12.20
CA LYS A 206 -3.81 -0.23 13.18
C LYS A 206 -2.63 -0.64 14.05
N ALA A 207 -1.45 -0.82 13.45
CA ALA A 207 -0.21 -1.11 14.17
C ALA A 207 0.20 0.03 15.10
N ALA A 208 0.14 1.27 14.61
CA ALA A 208 0.45 2.46 15.39
C ALA A 208 -0.47 2.63 16.62
N GLN A 209 -1.75 2.28 16.47
CA GLN A 209 -2.78 2.43 17.51
C GLN A 209 -2.74 1.28 18.53
N ASP A 210 -2.68 0.03 18.05
CA ASP A 210 -2.98 -1.15 18.87
C ASP A 210 -1.74 -1.94 19.30
N PHE A 211 -0.64 -1.88 18.56
CA PHE A 211 0.62 -2.59 18.88
C PHE A 211 1.89 -1.80 18.51
N PRO A 212 2.02 -0.54 19.00
CA PRO A 212 3.15 0.34 18.66
C PRO A 212 4.50 -0.19 19.16
N GLU A 213 4.54 -1.10 20.12
CA GLU A 213 5.78 -1.74 20.56
C GLU A 213 6.46 -2.55 19.44
N GLU A 214 5.72 -2.96 18.42
CA GLU A 214 6.23 -3.80 17.35
C GLU A 214 7.07 -3.04 16.32
N PHE A 215 6.93 -1.72 16.21
CA PHE A 215 7.62 -0.91 15.19
C PHE A 215 8.20 0.38 15.78
N ASP A 216 9.45 0.66 15.41
CA ASP A 216 10.13 1.92 15.71
C ASP A 216 9.66 3.04 14.77
N GLY A 217 9.41 2.71 13.49
CA GLY A 217 8.92 3.63 12.46
C GLY A 217 7.90 2.98 11.51
N ILE A 218 6.83 3.70 11.21
CA ILE A 218 5.71 3.24 10.37
C ILE A 218 5.50 4.23 9.24
N VAL A 219 5.54 3.76 7.99
CA VAL A 219 5.15 4.52 6.81
C VAL A 219 3.79 3.99 6.33
N ALA A 220 2.77 4.84 6.35
CA ALA A 220 1.39 4.48 5.98
C ALA A 220 0.87 5.41 4.87
N GLY A 221 0.92 4.92 3.63
CA GLY A 221 0.43 5.62 2.44
C GLY A 221 -1.07 5.45 2.23
N ALA A 222 -1.74 6.48 1.73
CA ALA A 222 -3.18 6.51 1.39
C ALA A 222 -4.02 5.57 2.27
N PRO A 223 -4.08 5.75 3.60
CA PRO A 223 -4.62 4.72 4.47
C PRO A 223 -6.12 4.48 4.25
N ALA A 224 -6.52 3.21 4.10
CA ALA A 224 -7.93 2.79 4.06
C ALA A 224 -8.58 2.71 5.46
N ASN A 225 -8.28 3.66 6.34
CA ASN A 225 -8.97 3.78 7.64
C ASN A 225 -10.38 4.35 7.44
N ASP A 226 -11.24 4.13 8.44
CA ASP A 226 -12.69 4.34 8.33
C ASP A 226 -13.31 3.53 7.18
N ILE A 227 -12.85 2.27 7.05
CA ILE A 227 -13.10 1.41 5.89
C ILE A 227 -14.59 1.24 5.55
N ASN A 228 -15.48 1.20 6.54
CA ASN A 228 -16.91 1.06 6.27
C ASN A 228 -17.49 2.33 5.64
N ASN A 229 -17.07 3.52 6.08
CA ASN A 229 -17.51 4.76 5.44
C ASN A 229 -16.81 4.98 4.10
N LEU A 230 -15.57 4.50 3.93
CA LEU A 230 -14.89 4.45 2.63
C LEU A 230 -15.71 3.63 1.62
N TRP A 231 -16.15 2.43 1.99
CA TRP A 231 -17.02 1.66 1.10
C TRP A 231 -18.45 2.22 0.99
N SER A 232 -18.94 2.94 2.01
CA SER A 232 -20.23 3.64 1.91
C SER A 232 -20.19 4.77 0.90
N ILE A 233 -19.09 5.55 0.83
CA ILE A 233 -18.98 6.64 -0.14
C ILE A 233 -18.90 6.11 -1.57
N SER A 234 -18.16 5.02 -1.79
CA SER A 234 -18.15 4.30 -3.07
C SER A 234 -19.57 3.93 -3.52
N GLY A 235 -20.37 3.44 -2.59
CA GLY A 235 -21.77 3.14 -2.84
C GLY A 235 -22.65 4.33 -3.14
N HIS A 236 -22.40 5.44 -2.44
CA HIS A 236 -23.09 6.70 -2.69
C HIS A 236 -22.82 7.20 -4.11
N TYR A 237 -21.56 7.19 -4.55
CA TYR A 237 -21.16 7.60 -5.89
C TYR A 237 -21.84 6.78 -6.97
N TYR A 238 -21.87 5.47 -6.80
CA TYR A 238 -22.57 4.59 -7.71
C TYR A 238 -24.07 4.93 -7.81
N LYS A 239 -24.75 5.17 -6.68
CA LYS A 239 -26.17 5.56 -6.69
C LYS A 239 -26.43 6.92 -7.33
N LEU A 240 -25.47 7.84 -7.26
CA LEU A 240 -25.57 9.13 -7.93
C LEU A 240 -25.43 8.99 -9.45
N ASN A 241 -24.47 8.20 -9.92
CA ASN A 241 -24.22 8.01 -11.35
C ASN A 241 -25.32 7.17 -12.02
N GLY A 242 -25.80 6.12 -11.34
CA GLY A 242 -26.78 5.18 -11.90
C GLY A 242 -26.15 4.21 -12.89
N ASN A 243 -26.99 3.60 -13.74
CA ASN A 243 -26.60 2.64 -14.76
C ASN A 243 -26.42 3.30 -16.14
N PRO A 244 -25.65 2.68 -17.06
CA PRO A 244 -25.62 3.11 -18.45
C PRO A 244 -27.03 3.22 -19.05
N GLY A 245 -27.36 4.42 -19.55
CA GLY A 245 -28.68 4.76 -20.07
C GLY A 245 -29.54 5.62 -19.14
N ASP A 246 -29.20 5.69 -17.85
CA ASP A 246 -29.86 6.63 -16.93
C ASP A 246 -29.48 8.07 -17.26
N ALA A 247 -30.40 9.02 -17.02
CA ALA A 247 -30.15 10.44 -17.30
C ALA A 247 -29.00 11.04 -16.46
N SER A 248 -28.69 10.42 -15.33
CA SER A 248 -27.61 10.79 -14.41
C SER A 248 -26.24 10.27 -14.83
N TYR A 249 -26.18 9.28 -15.72
CA TYR A 249 -24.97 8.54 -16.05
C TYR A 249 -24.03 9.34 -16.95
N LEU A 250 -22.73 9.33 -16.65
CA LEU A 250 -21.69 9.88 -17.51
C LEU A 250 -20.90 8.76 -18.20
N SER A 251 -20.67 8.91 -19.51
CA SER A 251 -19.74 8.05 -20.26
C SER A 251 -18.27 8.36 -19.93
N GLU A 252 -17.35 7.50 -20.36
CA GLU A 252 -15.92 7.71 -20.18
C GLU A 252 -15.42 9.02 -20.83
N GLU A 253 -15.90 9.32 -22.03
CA GLU A 253 -15.58 10.57 -22.72
C GLU A 253 -16.12 11.79 -21.97
N GLN A 254 -17.31 11.68 -21.36
CA GLN A 254 -17.93 12.74 -20.56
C GLN A 254 -17.14 13.06 -19.31
N TRP A 255 -16.70 12.02 -18.60
CA TRP A 255 -15.80 12.16 -17.46
C TRP A 255 -14.43 12.75 -17.86
N THR A 256 -13.90 12.38 -19.01
CA THR A 256 -12.68 12.99 -19.55
C THR A 256 -12.86 14.48 -19.82
N ALA A 257 -13.97 14.90 -20.43
CA ALA A 257 -14.26 16.32 -20.63
C ALA A 257 -14.48 17.06 -19.31
N MET A 258 -15.13 16.41 -18.34
CA MET A 258 -15.32 16.93 -17.00
C MET A 258 -13.94 17.17 -16.33
N ARG A 259 -13.02 16.20 -16.40
CA ARG A 259 -11.66 16.34 -15.88
C ARG A 259 -10.93 17.52 -16.52
N ASN A 260 -11.02 17.65 -17.84
CA ASN A 260 -10.41 18.76 -18.56
C ASN A 260 -10.97 20.11 -18.13
N GLU A 261 -12.29 20.19 -17.86
CA GLU A 261 -12.90 21.40 -17.34
C GLU A 261 -12.46 21.72 -15.91
N ILE A 262 -12.31 20.71 -15.03
CA ILE A 262 -11.73 20.92 -13.69
C ILE A 262 -10.32 21.49 -13.81
N LEU A 263 -9.46 20.89 -14.62
CA LEU A 263 -8.09 21.39 -14.82
C LEU A 263 -8.11 22.82 -15.37
N ARG A 264 -8.97 23.12 -16.35
CA ARG A 264 -9.15 24.48 -16.88
C ARG A 264 -9.51 25.50 -15.78
N GLN A 265 -10.28 25.10 -14.78
CA GLN A 265 -10.69 25.98 -13.68
C GLN A 265 -9.66 26.03 -12.53
N CYS A 266 -8.86 24.98 -12.33
CA CYS A 266 -8.14 24.77 -11.07
C CYS A 266 -6.63 24.57 -11.18
N ASP A 267 -6.10 24.11 -12.31
CA ASP A 267 -4.66 23.85 -12.50
C ASP A 267 -3.84 25.13 -12.19
N GLY A 268 -4.23 26.24 -12.80
CA GLY A 268 -3.57 27.55 -12.60
C GLY A 268 -3.66 28.18 -11.20
N LEU A 269 -4.37 27.59 -10.23
CA LEU A 269 -4.59 28.22 -8.92
C LEU A 269 -3.31 28.33 -8.07
N ASP A 270 -2.33 27.45 -8.30
CA ASP A 270 -1.02 27.50 -7.63
C ASP A 270 0.01 28.36 -8.38
N GLY A 271 -0.36 28.92 -9.54
CA GLY A 271 0.47 29.76 -10.38
C GLY A 271 1.19 29.03 -11.52
N VAL A 272 0.96 27.72 -11.68
CA VAL A 272 1.49 26.89 -12.76
C VAL A 272 0.34 26.20 -13.48
N VAL A 273 0.47 25.95 -14.79
CA VAL A 273 -0.48 25.14 -15.57
C VAL A 273 0.29 23.94 -16.09
N ASP A 274 0.31 22.86 -15.30
CA ASP A 274 1.08 21.63 -15.57
C ASP A 274 0.24 20.35 -15.48
N GLY A 275 -1.08 20.50 -15.37
CA GLY A 275 -2.03 19.40 -15.22
C GLY A 275 -2.08 18.85 -13.79
N VAL A 276 -1.52 19.56 -12.81
CA VAL A 276 -1.52 19.18 -11.40
C VAL A 276 -2.28 20.25 -10.60
N ILE A 277 -3.25 19.82 -9.81
CA ILE A 277 -3.89 20.70 -8.83
C ILE A 277 -3.11 20.59 -7.52
N GLU A 278 -2.34 21.62 -7.16
CA GLU A 278 -1.46 21.54 -5.98
C GLU A 278 -2.24 21.43 -4.65
N GLU A 279 -3.45 22.01 -4.59
CA GLU A 279 -4.33 21.99 -3.42
C GLU A 279 -5.82 21.80 -3.82
N PRO A 280 -6.27 20.54 -4.03
CA PRO A 280 -7.63 20.27 -4.50
C PRO A 280 -8.75 20.77 -3.59
N ARG A 281 -8.51 20.93 -2.28
CA ARG A 281 -9.55 21.44 -1.35
C ARG A 281 -9.94 22.90 -1.64
N THR A 282 -9.05 23.65 -2.30
CA THR A 282 -9.33 25.03 -2.74
C THR A 282 -9.95 25.11 -4.13
N CYS A 283 -9.85 24.03 -4.92
CA CYS A 283 -10.54 23.91 -6.19
C CYS A 283 -12.04 23.70 -5.94
N LYS A 284 -12.87 24.65 -6.37
CA LYS A 284 -14.33 24.60 -6.29
C LYS A 284 -14.92 24.72 -7.70
N PRO A 285 -14.83 23.63 -8.49
CA PRO A 285 -15.21 23.66 -9.89
C PRO A 285 -16.71 23.92 -10.07
N ARG A 286 -17.05 24.65 -11.14
CA ARG A 286 -18.40 25.03 -11.55
C ARG A 286 -18.80 24.22 -12.77
N PHE A 287 -19.47 23.10 -12.55
CA PHE A 287 -19.78 22.12 -13.60
C PHE A 287 -20.82 22.58 -14.61
N GLU A 288 -21.62 23.60 -14.28
CA GLU A 288 -22.56 24.22 -15.23
C GLU A 288 -21.87 24.85 -16.44
N ALA A 289 -20.54 25.06 -16.38
CA ALA A 289 -19.73 25.48 -17.52
C ALA A 289 -19.80 24.48 -18.69
N LEU A 290 -20.06 23.19 -18.41
CA LEU A 290 -20.25 22.14 -19.42
C LEU A 290 -21.72 21.89 -19.76
N MET A 291 -22.67 22.66 -19.22
CA MET A 291 -24.10 22.38 -19.43
C MET A 291 -24.53 22.62 -20.88
N CYS A 292 -25.31 21.69 -21.44
CA CYS A 292 -25.87 21.85 -22.77
C CYS A 292 -26.87 23.01 -22.85
N GLY A 293 -26.75 23.80 -23.91
CA GLY A 293 -27.82 24.71 -24.34
C GLY A 293 -29.04 23.96 -24.89
N ALA A 294 -30.15 24.68 -25.10
CA ALA A 294 -31.38 24.10 -25.63
C ALA A 294 -31.14 23.36 -26.97
N GLY A 295 -31.61 22.11 -27.05
CA GLY A 295 -31.44 21.25 -28.23
C GLY A 295 -30.02 20.71 -28.46
N LYS A 296 -29.05 21.05 -27.59
CA LYS A 296 -27.68 20.52 -27.64
C LYS A 296 -27.55 19.26 -26.79
N THR A 297 -26.62 18.41 -27.19
CA THR A 297 -26.34 17.12 -26.57
C THR A 297 -24.85 16.86 -26.55
N TRP A 298 -24.43 15.82 -25.82
CA TRP A 298 -23.05 15.31 -25.89
C TRP A 298 -22.59 15.08 -27.33
N THR A 299 -23.37 14.34 -28.12
CA THR A 299 -23.03 13.99 -29.51
C THR A 299 -22.86 15.21 -30.41
N SER A 300 -23.61 16.30 -30.17
CA SER A 300 -23.59 17.48 -31.04
C SER A 300 -22.61 18.56 -30.58
N HIS A 301 -22.33 18.68 -29.28
CA HIS A 301 -21.60 19.82 -28.71
C HIS A 301 -20.69 19.47 -27.53
N GLN A 302 -20.50 18.18 -27.22
CA GLN A 302 -19.63 17.71 -26.12
C GLN A 302 -19.96 18.37 -24.77
N CYS A 303 -21.25 18.51 -24.48
CA CYS A 303 -21.79 19.12 -23.27
C CYS A 303 -22.61 18.12 -22.43
N LEU A 304 -22.79 18.41 -21.15
CA LEU A 304 -23.52 17.58 -20.18
C LEU A 304 -24.97 18.05 -19.99
N THR A 305 -25.87 17.11 -19.74
CA THR A 305 -27.26 17.44 -19.37
C THR A 305 -27.34 18.03 -17.96
N ALA A 306 -28.46 18.66 -17.61
CA ALA A 306 -28.67 19.16 -16.25
C ALA A 306 -28.61 18.04 -15.19
N ALA A 307 -29.10 16.84 -15.51
CA ALA A 307 -29.02 15.69 -14.62
C ALA A 307 -27.57 15.22 -14.40
N GLN A 308 -26.77 15.15 -15.47
CA GLN A 308 -25.33 14.83 -15.38
C GLN A 308 -24.56 15.89 -14.58
N VAL A 309 -24.84 17.18 -14.79
CA VAL A 309 -24.23 18.27 -14.01
C VAL A 309 -24.58 18.15 -12.52
N ASP A 310 -25.83 17.81 -12.18
CA ASP A 310 -26.26 17.59 -10.79
C ASP A 310 -25.58 16.36 -10.16
N THR A 311 -25.43 15.26 -10.91
CA THR A 311 -24.64 14.08 -10.50
C THR A 311 -23.22 14.48 -10.12
N VAL A 312 -22.53 15.16 -11.04
CA VAL A 312 -21.13 15.56 -10.83
C VAL A 312 -21.03 16.48 -9.62
N ARG A 313 -21.89 17.49 -9.50
CA ARG A 313 -21.91 18.39 -8.33
C ARG A 313 -21.98 17.62 -7.01
N LYS A 314 -22.88 16.64 -6.90
CA LYS A 314 -23.07 15.85 -5.67
C LYS A 314 -21.88 14.94 -5.33
N LEU A 315 -21.08 14.51 -6.31
CA LEU A 315 -19.87 13.72 -6.06
C LEU A 315 -18.78 14.52 -5.32
N TYR A 316 -18.74 15.84 -5.54
CA TYR A 316 -17.82 16.74 -4.85
C TYR A 316 -18.44 17.40 -3.59
N GLU A 317 -19.54 16.84 -3.09
CA GLU A 317 -20.12 17.21 -1.79
C GLU A 317 -19.72 16.17 -0.73
N PRO A 318 -19.46 16.59 0.52
CA PRO A 318 -19.18 15.63 1.58
C PRO A 318 -20.44 14.80 1.87
N TYR A 319 -20.25 13.52 2.22
CA TYR A 319 -21.36 12.61 2.46
C TYR A 319 -21.78 12.63 3.93
N TYR A 320 -23.01 13.07 4.20
CA TYR A 320 -23.57 13.24 5.53
C TYR A 320 -24.68 12.22 5.83
N GLY A 321 -24.76 11.82 7.11
CA GLY A 321 -25.90 11.10 7.65
C GLY A 321 -27.13 12.00 7.82
N THR A 322 -28.28 11.39 8.05
CA THR A 322 -29.52 12.12 8.39
C THR A 322 -29.44 12.86 9.72
N ASP A 323 -28.48 12.51 10.57
CA ASP A 323 -28.15 13.18 11.84
C ASP A 323 -27.20 14.38 11.68
N GLY A 324 -26.86 14.75 10.44
CA GLY A 324 -25.94 15.84 10.12
C GLY A 324 -24.47 15.53 10.41
N LYS A 325 -24.12 14.29 10.77
CA LYS A 325 -22.72 13.89 10.98
C LYS A 325 -22.07 13.49 9.67
N LEU A 326 -20.83 13.92 9.48
CA LEU A 326 -20.01 13.49 8.35
C LEU A 326 -19.80 11.96 8.39
N LEU A 327 -20.12 11.29 7.30
CA LEU A 327 -19.78 9.89 7.05
C LEU A 327 -18.41 9.83 6.38
N TYR A 328 -18.25 10.48 5.23
CA TYR A 328 -16.99 10.50 4.49
C TYR A 328 -16.80 11.84 3.74
N PRO A 329 -15.56 12.34 3.61
CA PRO A 329 -15.27 13.53 2.81
C PRO A 329 -15.61 13.34 1.33
N GLU A 330 -15.76 14.46 0.63
CA GLU A 330 -15.99 14.56 -0.80
C GLU A 330 -14.86 13.96 -1.65
N PHE A 331 -15.14 13.71 -2.94
CA PHE A 331 -14.13 13.36 -3.93
C PHE A 331 -13.17 14.54 -4.18
N ASP A 332 -11.90 14.27 -4.46
CA ASP A 332 -10.92 15.33 -4.73
C ASP A 332 -11.02 15.80 -6.19
N PRO A 333 -11.14 17.11 -6.47
CA PRO A 333 -11.01 17.61 -7.83
C PRO A 333 -9.66 17.21 -8.44
N GLY A 334 -9.71 16.59 -9.61
CA GLY A 334 -8.59 15.99 -10.32
C GLY A 334 -8.48 14.47 -10.17
N SER A 335 -9.26 13.80 -9.32
CA SER A 335 -9.14 12.35 -9.08
C SER A 335 -10.00 11.44 -9.98
N GLU A 336 -10.59 11.95 -11.05
CA GLU A 336 -11.70 11.32 -11.80
C GLU A 336 -11.31 10.21 -12.75
N VAL A 337 -10.16 9.57 -12.55
CA VAL A 337 -9.63 8.54 -13.45
C VAL A 337 -9.78 7.14 -12.83
N THR A 338 -10.83 6.91 -12.04
CA THR A 338 -11.02 5.61 -11.38
C THR A 338 -12.25 4.89 -11.88
N ASP A 339 -12.09 3.59 -12.15
CA ASP A 339 -13.15 2.66 -12.54
C ASP A 339 -14.36 2.73 -11.57
N ASP A 340 -14.12 3.13 -10.31
CA ASP A 340 -15.15 3.42 -9.30
C ASP A 340 -16.16 4.51 -9.72
N VAL A 341 -15.76 5.41 -10.62
CA VAL A 341 -16.57 6.51 -11.17
C VAL A 341 -17.20 6.13 -12.53
N TYR A 342 -16.62 5.17 -13.26
CA TYR A 342 -17.00 4.80 -14.65
C TYR A 342 -18.02 3.66 -14.79
N GLY A 343 -18.76 3.31 -13.73
CA GLY A 343 -19.92 2.43 -13.81
C GLY A 343 -19.68 1.01 -13.27
N GLY A 344 -20.63 0.55 -12.42
CA GLY A 344 -20.54 -0.68 -11.64
C GLY A 344 -20.27 -0.39 -10.16
N ALA A 345 -20.82 -1.18 -9.23
CA ALA A 345 -20.45 -1.06 -7.81
C ALA A 345 -18.99 -1.52 -7.64
N PRO A 346 -18.13 -0.82 -6.89
CA PRO A 346 -16.73 -1.22 -6.74
C PRO A 346 -16.65 -2.66 -6.24
N PRO A 347 -15.93 -3.56 -6.93
CA PRO A 347 -15.88 -4.98 -6.57
C PRO A 347 -15.46 -5.18 -5.11
N SER A 348 -14.50 -4.38 -4.64
CA SER A 348 -14.04 -4.43 -3.23
C SER A 348 -15.11 -3.98 -2.24
N ALA A 349 -15.87 -2.91 -2.52
CA ALA A 349 -16.97 -2.49 -1.65
C ALA A 349 -18.06 -3.56 -1.60
N THR A 350 -18.41 -4.12 -2.76
CA THR A 350 -19.42 -5.18 -2.89
C THR A 350 -19.02 -6.42 -2.11
N ASP A 351 -17.78 -6.92 -2.29
CA ASP A 351 -17.28 -8.09 -1.60
C ASP A 351 -17.18 -7.90 -0.09
N TRP A 352 -16.74 -6.71 0.37
CA TRP A 352 -16.68 -6.41 1.80
C TRP A 352 -18.07 -6.50 2.44
N TRP A 353 -19.07 -5.89 1.80
CA TRP A 353 -20.43 -5.85 2.32
C TRP A 353 -21.09 -7.23 2.29
N LYS A 354 -21.00 -7.94 1.16
CA LYS A 354 -21.51 -9.32 0.99
C LYS A 354 -20.89 -10.27 2.02
N HIS A 355 -19.57 -10.37 2.04
CA HIS A 355 -18.89 -11.50 2.67
C HIS A 355 -18.46 -11.23 4.11
N ALA A 356 -18.02 -10.00 4.44
CA ALA A 356 -17.48 -9.69 5.77
C ALA A 356 -18.51 -9.05 6.71
N ILE A 357 -19.42 -8.24 6.16
CA ILE A 357 -20.38 -7.46 6.95
C ILE A 357 -21.70 -8.19 7.10
N PHE A 358 -22.39 -8.47 6.00
CA PHE A 358 -23.70 -9.12 6.04
C PHE A 358 -23.62 -10.64 6.08
N ASN A 359 -22.48 -11.19 5.67
CA ASN A 359 -22.31 -12.63 5.57
C ASN A 359 -23.40 -13.28 4.69
N ASP A 360 -23.74 -12.63 3.58
CA ASP A 360 -24.77 -13.02 2.63
C ASP A 360 -24.24 -12.88 1.19
N ALA A 361 -24.04 -14.02 0.53
CA ALA A 361 -23.55 -14.07 -0.85
C ALA A 361 -24.54 -13.47 -1.87
N ASN A 362 -25.84 -13.38 -1.51
CA ASN A 362 -26.89 -12.85 -2.36
C ASN A 362 -27.12 -11.35 -2.15
N TRP A 363 -26.44 -10.73 -1.18
CA TRP A 363 -26.59 -9.31 -0.94
C TRP A 363 -26.15 -8.50 -2.17
N ASP A 364 -26.93 -7.52 -2.58
CA ASP A 364 -26.68 -6.78 -3.81
C ASP A 364 -26.52 -5.29 -3.52
N PHE A 365 -25.34 -4.78 -3.86
CA PHE A 365 -24.97 -3.40 -3.57
C PHE A 365 -25.91 -2.40 -4.27
N HIS A 366 -26.32 -2.71 -5.50
CA HIS A 366 -27.11 -1.82 -6.33
C HIS A 366 -28.53 -1.60 -5.77
N SER A 367 -29.21 -2.69 -5.46
CA SER A 367 -30.61 -2.69 -5.05
C SER A 367 -30.80 -2.47 -3.55
N GLN A 368 -29.84 -2.89 -2.71
CA GLN A 368 -30.05 -2.91 -1.26
C GLN A 368 -29.35 -1.77 -0.50
N PHE A 369 -28.24 -1.22 -1.01
CA PHE A 369 -27.50 -0.15 -0.32
C PHE A 369 -28.40 1.04 0.01
N SER A 370 -28.25 1.65 1.18
CA SER A 370 -29.00 2.86 1.55
C SER A 370 -28.19 3.73 2.50
N LEU A 371 -28.57 5.01 2.62
CA LEU A 371 -27.96 5.93 3.57
C LEU A 371 -28.10 5.42 5.02
N GLN A 372 -29.25 4.83 5.37
CA GLN A 372 -29.45 4.25 6.70
C GLN A 372 -28.46 3.09 6.94
N MET A 373 -28.25 2.22 5.95
CA MET A 373 -27.24 1.17 6.07
C MET A 373 -25.83 1.75 6.25
N ALA A 374 -25.45 2.78 5.49
CA ALA A 374 -24.15 3.45 5.68
C ALA A 374 -23.98 3.97 7.13
N MET A 375 -25.02 4.56 7.71
CA MET A 375 -25.03 5.01 9.10
C MET A 375 -24.90 3.86 10.10
N ASP A 376 -25.60 2.75 9.86
CA ASP A 376 -25.54 1.56 10.72
C ASP A 376 -24.15 0.89 10.63
N MET A 377 -23.57 0.82 9.44
CA MET A 377 -22.27 0.20 9.20
C MET A 377 -21.12 0.99 9.81
N LYS A 378 -21.25 2.31 9.94
CA LYS A 378 -20.30 3.12 10.71
C LYS A 378 -20.18 2.66 12.17
N ALA A 379 -21.28 2.19 12.77
CA ALA A 379 -21.26 1.67 14.14
C ALA A 379 -20.68 0.25 14.24
N LEU A 380 -20.78 -0.54 13.15
CA LEU A 380 -20.27 -1.90 13.08
C LEU A 380 -18.77 -1.90 12.78
N ASP A 381 -17.89 -1.91 13.79
CA ASP A 381 -16.43 -1.91 13.61
C ASP A 381 -15.80 -3.27 14.01
N PRO A 382 -15.99 -4.35 13.22
CA PRO A 382 -15.57 -5.69 13.59
C PRO A 382 -14.05 -5.70 13.80
N TYR A 383 -13.64 -6.14 15.00
CA TYR A 383 -12.23 -6.21 15.41
C TYR A 383 -11.47 -4.87 15.36
N GLY A 384 -12.19 -3.74 15.34
CA GLY A 384 -11.61 -2.41 15.23
C GLY A 384 -10.93 -2.17 13.88
N ILE A 385 -11.51 -2.70 12.79
CA ILE A 385 -10.91 -2.68 11.46
C ILE A 385 -10.78 -1.27 10.89
N SER A 386 -11.67 -0.36 11.29
CA SER A 386 -11.67 1.04 10.88
C SER A 386 -10.37 1.76 11.19
N ALA A 387 -9.55 1.26 12.12
CA ALA A 387 -8.26 1.85 12.49
C ALA A 387 -8.40 3.37 12.77
N TRP A 388 -9.41 3.74 13.56
CA TRP A 388 -9.76 5.12 13.90
C TRP A 388 -9.61 5.36 15.41
N LYS A 389 -8.37 5.52 15.88
CA LYS A 389 -8.04 5.76 17.30
C LYS A 389 -6.95 6.82 17.45
N PRO A 390 -6.85 7.53 18.58
CA PRO A 390 -5.75 8.46 18.82
C PRO A 390 -4.42 7.71 18.93
N LEU A 391 -3.32 8.41 18.69
CA LEU A 391 -1.96 7.85 18.67
C LEU A 391 -1.23 7.96 20.02
N THR A 392 -1.98 7.98 21.13
CA THR A 392 -1.43 8.16 22.49
C THR A 392 -0.36 7.14 22.83
N LYS A 393 -0.60 5.85 22.54
CA LYS A 393 0.37 4.78 22.81
C LYS A 393 1.62 4.88 21.94
N LEU A 394 1.47 5.27 20.67
CA LEU A 394 2.58 5.51 19.74
C LEU A 394 3.52 6.60 20.30
N LYS A 395 2.95 7.74 20.71
CA LYS A 395 3.70 8.85 21.33
C LYS A 395 4.41 8.40 22.62
N GLN A 396 3.70 7.72 23.53
CA GLN A 396 4.26 7.23 24.80
C GLN A 396 5.44 6.27 24.61
N LYS A 397 5.42 5.46 23.54
CA LYS A 397 6.50 4.54 23.18
C LYS A 397 7.64 5.20 22.38
N GLY A 398 7.54 6.50 22.09
CA GLY A 398 8.54 7.25 21.32
C GLY A 398 8.63 6.83 19.86
N ARG A 399 7.61 6.17 19.31
CA ARG A 399 7.58 5.62 17.95
C ARG A 399 7.16 6.66 16.92
N LYS A 400 7.53 6.45 15.67
CA LYS A 400 7.33 7.42 14.59
C LYS A 400 6.32 6.91 13.56
N LEU A 401 5.41 7.77 13.14
CA LEU A 401 4.47 7.55 12.05
C LEU A 401 4.64 8.63 10.99
N LEU A 402 4.80 8.21 9.75
CA LEU A 402 4.74 9.07 8.57
C LEU A 402 3.57 8.60 7.70
N THR A 403 2.61 9.45 7.46
CA THR A 403 1.57 9.21 6.44
C THR A 403 1.84 10.05 5.21
N TYR A 404 1.45 9.52 4.04
CA TYR A 404 1.42 10.30 2.80
C TYR A 404 0.15 9.96 2.02
N HIS A 405 -0.33 10.86 1.18
CA HIS A 405 -1.53 10.61 0.37
C HIS A 405 -1.44 11.38 -0.94
N GLY A 406 -1.65 10.69 -2.06
CA GLY A 406 -1.86 11.33 -3.36
C GLY A 406 -3.09 12.24 -3.34
N LEU A 407 -2.98 13.46 -3.85
CA LEU A 407 -4.13 14.37 -3.94
C LEU A 407 -4.94 14.19 -5.23
N GLN A 408 -4.56 13.20 -6.04
CA GLN A 408 -5.26 12.73 -7.22
C GLN A 408 -5.73 11.27 -7.03
N ASP A 409 -5.94 10.85 -5.78
CA ASP A 409 -6.34 9.51 -5.39
C ASP A 409 -7.85 9.34 -5.59
N GLY A 410 -8.25 8.61 -6.63
CA GLY A 410 -9.67 8.37 -6.91
C GLY A 410 -10.22 7.08 -6.30
N VAL A 411 -9.42 6.38 -5.48
CA VAL A 411 -9.87 5.16 -4.76
C VAL A 411 -10.20 5.53 -3.32
N ILE A 412 -9.35 6.34 -2.69
CA ILE A 412 -9.53 6.81 -1.31
C ILE A 412 -9.39 8.32 -1.32
N ASN A 413 -10.47 9.03 -1.01
CA ASN A 413 -10.43 10.49 -0.99
C ASN A 413 -9.39 10.98 0.03
N SER A 414 -8.49 11.87 -0.40
CA SER A 414 -7.39 12.39 0.40
C SER A 414 -7.88 13.17 1.63
N GLY A 415 -9.07 13.76 1.53
CA GLY A 415 -9.83 14.34 2.63
C GLY A 415 -9.85 13.47 3.90
N ASN A 416 -9.85 12.14 3.76
CA ASN A 416 -9.89 11.23 4.89
C ASN A 416 -8.60 11.25 5.73
N SER A 417 -7.45 11.45 5.08
CA SER A 417 -6.16 11.58 5.76
C SER A 417 -6.03 12.91 6.49
N TYR A 418 -6.51 14.01 5.90
CA TYR A 418 -6.62 15.29 6.61
C TYR A 418 -7.51 15.16 7.85
N ARG A 419 -8.70 14.55 7.68
CA ARG A 419 -9.67 14.31 8.75
C ARG A 419 -9.07 13.47 9.89
N TYR A 420 -8.32 12.43 9.57
CA TYR A 420 -7.66 11.62 10.60
C TYR A 420 -6.53 12.38 11.31
N TYR A 421 -5.73 13.18 10.59
CA TYR A 421 -4.72 14.03 11.21
C TYR A 421 -5.35 15.02 12.21
N GLU A 422 -6.42 15.69 11.81
CA GLU A 422 -7.17 16.61 12.67
C GLU A 422 -7.81 15.89 13.87
N TYR A 423 -8.37 14.70 13.66
CA TYR A 423 -8.91 13.87 14.73
C TYR A 423 -7.83 13.55 15.78
N VAL A 424 -6.63 13.15 15.36
CA VAL A 424 -5.50 12.89 16.27
C VAL A 424 -5.10 14.16 17.02
N SER A 425 -4.92 15.28 16.31
CA SER A 425 -4.57 16.58 16.90
C SER A 425 -5.58 16.98 17.99
N ARG A 426 -6.88 17.02 17.65
CA ARG A 426 -7.95 17.45 18.55
C ARG A 426 -8.13 16.49 19.73
N THR A 427 -8.14 15.18 19.49
CA THR A 427 -8.36 14.17 20.54
C THR A 427 -7.20 14.12 21.53
N MET A 428 -5.97 14.36 21.08
CA MET A 428 -4.79 14.37 21.95
C MET A 428 -4.49 15.76 22.54
N GLY A 429 -5.19 16.81 22.11
CA GLY A 429 -4.93 18.19 22.51
C GLY A 429 -3.54 18.68 22.07
N LEU A 430 -3.08 18.28 20.88
CA LEU A 430 -1.74 18.59 20.37
C LEU A 430 -1.81 19.45 19.11
N THR A 431 -1.01 20.51 19.08
CA THR A 431 -0.74 21.31 17.88
C THR A 431 0.03 20.51 16.82
N SER A 432 0.03 20.97 15.57
CA SER A 432 0.84 20.35 14.50
C SER A 432 2.32 20.26 14.85
N SER A 433 2.88 21.28 15.51
CA SER A 433 4.28 21.27 15.98
C SER A 433 4.54 20.23 17.07
N GLU A 434 3.57 19.93 17.92
CA GLU A 434 3.73 18.87 18.93
C GLU A 434 3.56 17.48 18.33
N LEU A 435 2.66 17.33 17.35
CA LEU A 435 2.53 16.10 16.55
C LEU A 435 3.82 15.78 15.81
N ASP A 436 4.54 16.78 15.29
CA ASP A 436 5.77 16.62 14.51
C ASP A 436 6.88 15.81 15.21
N SER A 437 6.80 15.66 16.54
CA SER A 437 7.71 14.82 17.32
C SER A 437 7.53 13.31 17.08
N PHE A 438 6.36 12.87 16.59
CA PHE A 438 6.03 11.45 16.39
C PHE A 438 5.10 11.14 15.21
N TYR A 439 4.33 12.11 14.68
CA TYR A 439 3.41 11.93 13.57
C TYR A 439 3.52 13.07 12.55
N ARG A 440 3.85 12.73 11.29
CA ARG A 440 3.94 13.68 10.18
C ARG A 440 3.11 13.20 8.99
N TYR A 441 2.42 14.11 8.33
CA TYR A 441 1.60 13.85 7.15
C TYR A 441 2.09 14.66 5.94
N PHE A 442 2.23 14.00 4.79
CA PHE A 442 2.67 14.58 3.51
C PHE A 442 1.60 14.39 2.43
N PRO A 443 0.82 15.44 2.11
CA PRO A 443 0.06 15.53 0.86
C PRO A 443 0.99 15.44 -0.35
N ILE A 444 0.60 14.70 -1.38
CA ILE A 444 1.39 14.50 -2.62
C ILE A 444 0.55 14.99 -3.81
N PRO A 445 0.67 16.27 -4.19
CA PRO A 445 -0.03 16.81 -5.34
C PRO A 445 0.24 16.05 -6.64
N GLY A 446 -0.84 15.81 -7.40
CA GLY A 446 -0.81 15.04 -8.64
C GLY A 446 -0.42 13.56 -8.46
N GLY A 447 -0.28 13.06 -7.23
CA GLY A 447 -0.12 11.64 -6.95
C GLY A 447 -1.46 10.93 -6.96
N SER A 448 -1.56 9.82 -7.69
CA SER A 448 -2.74 8.94 -7.67
C SER A 448 -2.67 7.92 -6.53
N HIS A 449 -3.58 6.93 -6.52
CA HIS A 449 -3.64 5.91 -5.48
C HIS A 449 -2.33 5.10 -5.39
N CYS A 450 -1.55 5.35 -4.33
CA CYS A 450 -0.26 4.74 -3.99
C CYS A 450 0.91 4.94 -4.98
N HIS A 451 0.64 5.04 -6.27
CA HIS A 451 1.61 5.18 -7.36
C HIS A 451 1.01 5.99 -8.51
N SER A 452 1.83 6.31 -9.52
CA SER A 452 1.42 7.06 -10.73
C SER A 452 0.74 8.41 -10.43
N GLY A 453 0.20 9.03 -11.47
CA GLY A 453 -0.41 10.36 -11.43
C GLY A 453 0.34 11.38 -12.27
N ALA A 454 -0.25 12.56 -12.42
CA ALA A 454 0.30 13.64 -13.26
C ALA A 454 1.48 14.38 -12.59
N GLY A 455 1.60 14.30 -11.26
CA GLY A 455 2.59 15.05 -10.49
C GLY A 455 3.84 14.26 -10.09
N ASN A 456 4.52 14.73 -9.06
CA ASN A 456 5.75 14.17 -8.52
C ASN A 456 5.50 12.97 -7.57
N TRP A 457 4.79 11.96 -8.07
CA TRP A 457 4.22 10.87 -7.29
C TRP A 457 5.22 9.86 -6.74
N TYR A 458 6.39 9.69 -7.38
CA TYR A 458 7.37 8.70 -6.96
C TYR A 458 8.18 9.23 -5.78
N VAL A 459 7.92 8.67 -4.61
CA VAL A 459 8.55 9.04 -3.32
C VAL A 459 9.29 7.85 -2.69
N GLY A 460 9.49 6.76 -3.43
CA GLY A 460 10.15 5.55 -2.94
C GLY A 460 9.32 4.79 -1.91
N ALA A 461 8.00 4.70 -2.11
CA ALA A 461 7.08 4.00 -1.23
C ALA A 461 6.62 2.63 -1.75
N THR A 462 5.81 1.91 -0.97
CA THR A 462 5.21 0.62 -1.33
C THR A 462 4.47 0.71 -2.67
N SER A 463 4.58 -0.34 -3.48
CA SER A 463 3.94 -0.48 -4.79
C SER A 463 4.42 0.48 -5.87
N GLN A 464 5.46 1.29 -5.62
CA GLN A 464 6.03 2.20 -6.62
C GLN A 464 7.21 1.57 -7.37
N VAL A 465 8.09 0.86 -6.67
CA VAL A 465 9.37 0.39 -7.22
C VAL A 465 9.17 -0.63 -8.34
N GLY A 466 8.32 -1.64 -8.11
CA GLY A 466 8.03 -2.67 -9.11
C GLY A 466 7.36 -2.13 -10.39
N ARG A 467 6.88 -0.89 -10.37
CA ARG A 467 6.20 -0.23 -11.50
C ARG A 467 7.12 0.64 -12.34
N VAL A 468 8.29 1.04 -11.84
CA VAL A 468 9.21 1.94 -12.54
C VAL A 468 10.41 1.14 -13.04
N LEU A 469 10.63 1.18 -14.36
CA LEU A 469 11.87 0.67 -14.95
C LEU A 469 13.07 1.41 -14.32
N ASN A 470 14.14 0.69 -13.99
CA ASN A 470 15.35 1.27 -13.39
C ASN A 470 15.13 2.00 -12.04
N ALA A 471 14.07 1.66 -11.31
CA ALA A 471 13.79 2.25 -9.98
C ALA A 471 14.97 2.13 -8.99
N LYS A 472 15.83 1.13 -9.14
CA LYS A 472 17.05 0.93 -8.32
C LYS A 472 18.13 2.00 -8.56
N ASP A 473 18.08 2.69 -9.70
CA ASP A 473 19.03 3.73 -10.08
C ASP A 473 18.62 5.09 -9.47
N ILE A 474 17.38 5.18 -8.95
CA ILE A 474 16.91 6.34 -8.22
C ILE A 474 17.51 6.28 -6.81
N PRO A 475 18.19 7.35 -6.35
CA PRO A 475 18.72 7.40 -5.00
C PRO A 475 17.62 7.09 -3.97
N ALA A 476 17.85 6.08 -3.14
CA ALA A 476 16.95 5.74 -2.06
C ALA A 476 16.96 6.83 -0.98
N GLU A 477 18.05 7.59 -0.90
CA GLU A 477 18.16 8.83 -0.16
C GLU A 477 17.09 9.83 -0.63
N GLY A 478 16.28 10.32 0.30
CA GLY A 478 15.13 11.17 0.01
C GLY A 478 13.81 10.40 -0.22
N GLY A 479 13.86 9.07 -0.36
CA GLY A 479 12.66 8.24 -0.33
C GLY A 479 12.01 8.19 1.06
N VAL A 480 10.70 7.93 1.13
CA VAL A 480 9.94 7.94 2.39
C VAL A 480 10.44 6.90 3.40
N LEU A 481 10.84 5.71 2.95
CA LEU A 481 11.40 4.68 3.83
C LEU A 481 12.69 5.14 4.49
N MET A 482 13.63 5.63 3.69
CA MET A 482 14.93 6.03 4.19
C MET A 482 14.85 7.33 5.00
N SER A 483 13.87 8.18 4.73
CA SER A 483 13.52 9.32 5.59
C SER A 483 13.00 8.86 6.95
N MET A 484 12.18 7.81 7.01
CA MET A 484 11.75 7.20 8.28
C MET A 484 12.92 6.56 9.04
N VAL A 485 13.82 5.87 8.34
CA VAL A 485 15.06 5.33 8.94
C VAL A 485 15.86 6.45 9.59
N LYS A 486 16.10 7.54 8.86
CA LYS A 486 16.84 8.70 9.37
C LYS A 486 16.18 9.30 10.60
N TRP A 487 14.86 9.41 10.61
CA TRP A 487 14.12 9.91 11.77
C TRP A 487 14.26 9.00 13.00
N VAL A 488 14.16 7.68 12.81
CA VAL A 488 14.21 6.70 13.90
C VAL A 488 15.61 6.45 14.45
N GLU A 489 16.63 6.48 13.59
CA GLU A 489 18.01 6.13 13.93
C GLU A 489 18.87 7.35 14.28
N GLU A 490 18.60 8.50 13.65
CA GLU A 490 19.42 9.71 13.78
C GLU A 490 18.65 10.89 14.40
N GLY A 491 17.35 10.74 14.66
CA GLY A 491 16.52 11.82 15.18
C GLY A 491 16.21 12.93 14.16
N VAL A 492 16.59 12.76 12.90
CA VAL A 492 16.38 13.75 11.84
C VAL A 492 15.05 13.50 11.15
N ALA A 493 14.01 14.20 11.63
CA ALA A 493 12.67 14.08 11.11
C ALA A 493 12.52 14.79 9.74
N PRO A 494 11.79 14.21 8.76
CA PRO A 494 11.67 14.80 7.43
C PRO A 494 10.78 16.04 7.46
N GLU A 495 11.29 17.20 7.07
CA GLU A 495 10.47 18.41 6.89
C GLU A 495 9.78 18.45 5.52
N ARG A 496 10.29 17.67 4.56
CA ARG A 496 9.79 17.49 3.21
C ARG A 496 10.06 16.07 2.74
N ILE A 497 9.38 15.65 1.68
CA ILE A 497 9.63 14.39 0.99
C ILE A 497 9.88 14.66 -0.49
N THR A 498 10.99 14.15 -1.02
CA THR A 498 11.34 14.28 -2.43
C THR A 498 10.42 13.41 -3.29
N GLY A 499 9.62 14.05 -4.13
CA GLY A 499 8.82 13.44 -5.17
C GLY A 499 9.43 13.60 -6.56
N ARG A 500 9.21 12.61 -7.42
CA ARG A 500 9.67 12.60 -8.81
C ARG A 500 8.51 12.26 -9.73
N ASN A 501 8.38 12.98 -10.83
CA ASN A 501 7.52 12.55 -11.92
C ASN A 501 8.31 11.56 -12.77
N MET A 502 7.87 10.30 -12.76
CA MET A 502 8.57 9.19 -13.41
C MET A 502 7.70 8.59 -14.50
N ASN A 503 8.27 8.41 -15.70
CA ASN A 503 7.68 7.52 -16.69
C ASN A 503 7.96 6.07 -16.28
N ALA A 504 6.89 5.34 -15.93
CA ALA A 504 6.98 3.96 -15.47
C ALA A 504 7.65 3.00 -16.48
N LYS A 505 7.47 3.24 -17.79
CA LYS A 505 7.96 2.37 -18.86
C LYS A 505 9.43 2.63 -19.21
N THR A 506 9.83 3.89 -19.24
CA THR A 506 11.19 4.28 -19.65
C THR A 506 12.13 4.52 -18.47
N GLY A 507 11.61 4.73 -17.27
CA GLY A 507 12.39 5.12 -16.09
C GLY A 507 12.88 6.57 -16.13
N VAL A 508 12.47 7.36 -17.13
CA VAL A 508 12.88 8.76 -17.28
C VAL A 508 12.14 9.62 -16.25
N GLN A 509 12.89 10.46 -15.54
CA GLN A 509 12.37 11.50 -14.66
C GLN A 509 12.13 12.79 -15.46
N SER A 510 10.93 13.37 -15.38
CA SER A 510 10.61 14.65 -16.04
C SER A 510 10.68 15.85 -15.09
N SER A 511 10.39 15.67 -13.80
CA SER A 511 10.44 16.73 -12.79
C SER A 511 10.76 16.20 -11.40
N ILE A 512 11.15 17.11 -10.50
CA ILE A 512 11.42 16.84 -9.08
C ILE A 512 10.85 17.95 -8.20
N LYS A 513 10.14 17.58 -7.13
CA LYS A 513 9.50 18.50 -6.18
C LYS A 513 9.70 18.02 -4.75
N GLU A 514 9.77 18.93 -3.80
CA GLU A 514 9.79 18.60 -2.38
C GLU A 514 8.38 18.80 -1.79
N HIS A 515 7.70 17.71 -1.46
CA HIS A 515 6.34 17.74 -0.91
C HIS A 515 6.35 18.25 0.52
N CYS A 516 5.49 19.22 0.81
CA CYS A 516 5.44 19.87 2.10
C CYS A 516 4.75 19.00 3.16
N LYS A 517 5.26 19.08 4.39
CA LYS A 517 4.60 18.53 5.57
C LYS A 517 3.38 19.36 5.94
N TRP A 518 2.21 18.73 6.05
CA TRP A 518 0.98 19.36 6.55
C TRP A 518 1.22 19.96 7.95
N PRO A 519 0.76 21.21 8.24
CA PRO A 519 -0.18 22.01 7.49
C PRO A 519 0.39 22.90 6.39
N LYS A 520 1.71 22.88 6.15
CA LYS A 520 2.27 23.69 5.06
C LYS A 520 1.86 23.13 3.70
N LYS A 521 1.71 24.05 2.74
CA LYS A 521 1.38 23.74 1.35
C LYS A 521 2.55 24.10 0.46
N ASN A 522 2.66 23.38 -0.65
CA ASN A 522 3.58 23.72 -1.72
C ASN A 522 3.13 25.04 -2.38
N LYS A 523 4.10 25.91 -2.66
CA LYS A 523 3.88 27.20 -3.32
C LYS A 523 4.93 27.39 -4.40
N TYR A 524 4.49 27.75 -5.60
CA TYR A 524 5.38 28.14 -6.68
C TYR A 524 6.02 29.50 -6.39
N LEU A 525 7.35 29.58 -6.55
CA LEU A 525 8.17 30.75 -6.25
C LEU A 525 8.68 31.46 -7.53
N GLY A 526 8.39 30.91 -8.71
CA GLY A 526 8.95 31.35 -9.99
C GLY A 526 10.11 30.46 -10.47
N GLY A 527 10.40 30.48 -11.78
CA GLY A 527 11.48 29.69 -12.39
C GLY A 527 10.97 28.61 -13.35
N ASP A 528 11.69 27.49 -13.44
CA ASP A 528 11.22 26.29 -14.15
C ASP A 528 10.33 25.47 -13.21
N PRO A 529 9.03 25.28 -13.48
CA PRO A 529 8.14 24.52 -12.60
C PRO A 529 8.57 23.05 -12.41
N ASN A 530 9.42 22.51 -13.28
CA ASN A 530 9.93 21.14 -13.16
C ASN A 530 11.12 21.01 -12.19
N ALA A 531 11.70 22.15 -11.76
CA ALA A 531 12.85 22.21 -10.88
C ALA A 531 12.43 22.39 -9.42
N LYS A 532 13.10 21.67 -8.50
CA LYS A 532 12.74 21.65 -7.07
C LYS A 532 12.84 23.02 -6.40
N GLU A 533 13.78 23.86 -6.83
CA GLU A 533 14.06 25.20 -6.28
C GLU A 533 12.96 26.22 -6.59
N SER A 534 12.13 25.95 -7.59
CA SER A 534 10.99 26.79 -7.96
C SER A 534 9.80 26.61 -7.01
N TRP A 535 9.91 25.75 -6.00
CA TRP A 535 8.83 25.44 -5.05
C TRP A 535 9.29 25.62 -3.60
N GLY A 536 8.40 26.15 -2.76
CA GLY A 536 8.60 26.33 -1.32
C GLY A 536 7.42 25.83 -0.50
N CYS A 537 7.60 25.78 0.82
CA CYS A 537 6.52 25.45 1.76
C CYS A 537 6.06 26.69 2.51
N THR A 538 4.80 27.07 2.35
CA THR A 538 4.17 28.18 3.09
C THR A 538 3.13 27.68 4.07
N ASN A 539 2.89 28.44 5.14
CA ASN A 539 1.76 28.18 6.03
C ASN A 539 0.43 28.35 5.26
N PRO A 540 -0.67 27.70 5.71
CA PRO A 540 -1.99 27.75 5.08
C PRO A 540 -2.50 29.13 4.72
#